data_AF-A0A146L280-F1
#
_entry.id   AF-A0A146L280-F1
#
_cell.length_a   1.000
_cell.length_b   1.000
_cell.length_c   1.000
_cell.angle_alpha   90.00
_cell.angle_beta   90.00
_cell.angle_gamma   90.00
#
_symmetry.space_group_name_H-M   'P 1'
#
loop_
_entity.id
_entity.type
_entity.pdbx_description
1 polymer ?
#
loop_
_entity_poly.entity_id
_entity_poly.type
_entity_poly.pdbx_seq_one_letter_code
_entity_poly.pdbx_strand_id
1 'polypeptide(L)'
;MYEPEEAARRNPYFKRNHVGKVMCTLCNIYCNDEANFMRHLSGKVHATQVERLEMKEIRNKRLEEEESANIEAMERLEMKEIRNKRLEEEESANIEAMERATREKAAR
;
A
#
# COMPACT_ATOMS: atom_id res chain seq x y z
N MET A 1 -40.31 -11.42 18.45
CA MET A 1 -39.63 -10.54 19.42
C MET A 1 -38.21 -10.33 18.92
N TYR A 2 -37.75 -9.09 18.78
CA TYR A 2 -36.37 -8.80 18.34
C TYR A 2 -35.47 -8.82 19.58
N GLU A 3 -34.54 -9.76 19.67
CA GLU A 3 -33.55 -9.83 20.76
C GLU A 3 -32.30 -9.02 20.37
N PRO A 4 -32.11 -7.81 20.92
CA PRO A 4 -31.01 -6.91 20.52
C PRO A 4 -29.62 -7.47 20.84
N GLU A 5 -29.54 -8.46 21.73
CA GLU A 5 -28.29 -9.07 22.19
C GLU A 5 -27.61 -9.94 21.12
N GLU A 6 -28.38 -10.59 20.25
CA GLU A 6 -27.83 -11.35 19.13
C GLU A 6 -27.19 -10.45 18.07
N ALA A 7 -27.74 -9.26 17.88
CA ALA A 7 -27.19 -8.28 16.94
C ALA A 7 -25.83 -7.77 17.42
N ALA A 8 -25.65 -7.58 18.74
CA ALA A 8 -24.34 -7.26 19.32
C ALA A 8 -23.31 -8.34 19.01
N ARG A 9 -23.66 -9.62 19.20
CA ARG A 9 -22.74 -10.76 19.00
C ARG A 9 -22.32 -10.96 17.54
N ARG A 10 -23.12 -10.51 16.58
CA ARG A 10 -22.81 -10.56 15.14
C ARG A 10 -21.86 -9.44 14.69
N ASN A 11 -21.66 -8.41 15.50
CA ASN A 11 -20.80 -7.30 15.13
C ASN A 11 -19.32 -7.71 15.13
N PRO A 12 -18.52 -7.36 14.09
CA PRO A 12 -17.11 -7.77 13.99
C PRO A 12 -16.22 -7.22 15.12
N TYR A 13 -16.65 -6.15 15.79
CA TYR A 13 -15.91 -5.56 16.90
C TYR A 13 -16.34 -6.07 18.27
N PHE A 14 -17.36 -6.93 18.34
CA PHE A 14 -17.81 -7.53 19.59
C PHE A 14 -16.86 -8.65 20.02
N LYS A 15 -16.41 -8.59 21.28
CA LYS A 15 -15.70 -9.70 21.91
C LYS A 15 -16.16 -9.85 23.35
N ARG A 16 -16.23 -11.10 23.83
CA ARG A 16 -16.43 -11.41 25.24
C ARG A 16 -15.14 -12.01 25.79
N ASN A 17 -14.64 -11.47 26.89
CA ASN A 17 -13.41 -11.98 27.51
C ASN A 17 -13.66 -13.21 28.39
N HIS A 18 -12.60 -13.82 28.92
CA HIS A 18 -12.67 -15.02 29.77
C HIS A 18 -13.40 -14.81 31.10
N VAL A 19 -13.61 -13.55 31.52
CA VAL A 19 -14.37 -13.17 32.73
C VAL A 19 -15.83 -12.83 32.36
N GLY A 20 -16.22 -12.98 31.10
CA GLY A 20 -17.58 -12.70 30.64
C GLY A 20 -17.90 -11.23 30.38
N LYS A 21 -16.93 -10.30 30.49
CA LYS A 21 -17.15 -8.89 30.12
C LYS A 21 -17.19 -8.72 28.61
N VAL A 22 -18.12 -7.89 28.15
CA VAL A 22 -18.24 -7.47 26.75
C VAL A 22 -17.21 -6.37 26.47
N MET A 23 -16.63 -6.36 25.28
CA MET A 23 -15.72 -5.31 24.84
C MET A 23 -15.88 -5.00 23.35
N CYS A 24 -15.57 -3.76 23.00
CA CYS A 24 -15.40 -3.32 21.62
C CYS A 24 -13.91 -3.35 21.26
N THR A 25 -13.53 -4.19 20.31
CA THR A 25 -12.12 -4.33 19.88
C THR A 25 -11.63 -3.11 19.10
N LEU A 26 -12.52 -2.40 18.40
CA LEU A 26 -12.18 -1.17 17.67
C LEU A 26 -11.79 -0.02 18.62
N CYS A 27 -12.63 0.22 19.63
CA CYS A 27 -12.43 1.31 20.59
C CYS A 27 -11.58 0.90 21.79
N ASN A 28 -11.32 -0.39 21.94
CA ASN A 28 -10.64 -1.00 23.08
C ASN A 28 -11.26 -0.59 24.42
N ILE A 29 -12.58 -0.64 24.52
CA ILE A 29 -13.33 -0.36 25.75
C ILE A 29 -14.17 -1.56 26.18
N TYR A 30 -14.39 -1.67 27.49
CA TYR A 30 -15.31 -2.66 28.06
C TYR A 30 -16.72 -2.07 28.18
N CYS A 31 -17.71 -2.89 27.86
CA CYS A 31 -19.14 -2.62 28.05
C CYS A 31 -19.67 -3.57 29.13
N ASN A 32 -20.65 -3.11 29.91
CA ASN A 32 -21.21 -3.91 31.01
C ASN A 32 -22.01 -5.12 30.49
N ASP A 33 -22.70 -4.97 29.37
CA ASP A 33 -23.55 -5.98 28.71
C ASP A 33 -23.67 -5.69 27.19
N GLU A 34 -24.35 -6.58 26.48
CA GLU A 34 -24.66 -6.45 25.04
C GLU A 34 -25.45 -5.19 24.71
N ALA A 35 -26.38 -4.76 25.58
CA ALA A 35 -27.18 -3.57 25.36
C ALA A 35 -26.32 -2.29 25.40
N ASN A 36 -25.40 -2.18 26.36
CA ASN A 36 -24.44 -1.08 26.43
C ASN A 36 -23.46 -1.10 25.26
N PHE A 37 -23.09 -2.27 24.76
CA PHE A 37 -22.29 -2.39 23.54
C PHE A 37 -23.04 -1.85 22.31
N MET A 38 -24.32 -2.17 22.13
CA MET A 38 -25.12 -1.61 21.03
C MET A 38 -25.24 -0.08 21.13
N ARG A 39 -25.43 0.45 22.33
CA ARG A 39 -25.41 1.91 22.56
C ARG A 39 -24.05 2.51 22.23
N HIS A 40 -22.95 1.83 22.59
CA HIS A 40 -21.60 2.24 22.24
C HIS A 40 -21.40 2.31 20.72
N LEU A 41 -21.88 1.32 19.96
CA LEU A 41 -21.79 1.32 18.49
C LEU A 41 -22.49 2.53 17.85
N SER A 42 -23.64 2.94 18.39
CA SER A 42 -24.35 4.15 17.95
C SER A 42 -23.71 5.46 18.43
N GLY A 43 -22.63 5.38 19.22
CA GLY A 43 -21.96 6.54 19.80
C GLY A 43 -20.96 7.20 18.85
N LYS A 44 -20.78 8.53 19.02
CA LYS A 44 -19.83 9.34 18.23
C LYS A 44 -18.41 8.80 18.27
N VAL A 45 -17.95 8.33 19.42
CA VAL A 45 -16.59 7.79 19.59
C VAL A 45 -16.36 6.58 18.69
N HIS A 46 -17.34 5.68 18.60
CA HIS A 46 -17.23 4.50 17.74
C HIS A 46 -17.24 4.91 16.27
N ALA A 47 -18.18 5.77 15.87
CA ALA A 47 -18.26 6.30 14.50
C ALA A 47 -16.94 6.97 14.06
N THR A 48 -16.37 7.86 14.88
CA THR A 48 -15.09 8.52 14.57
C THR A 48 -13.93 7.51 14.45
N GLN A 49 -13.93 6.43 15.23
CA GLN A 49 -12.89 5.40 15.08
C GLN A 49 -13.05 4.59 13.80
N VAL A 50 -14.28 4.32 13.35
CA VAL A 50 -14.55 3.69 12.05
C VAL A 50 -14.05 4.60 10.93
N GLU A 51 -14.43 5.88 10.93
CA GLU A 51 -13.96 6.87 9.95
C GLU A 51 -12.43 6.96 9.94
N ARG A 52 -11.79 6.93 11.11
CA ARG A 52 -10.32 6.96 11.21
C ARG A 52 -9.67 5.72 10.59
N LEU A 53 -10.29 4.55 10.71
CA LEU A 53 -9.82 3.33 10.05
C LEU A 53 -9.98 3.43 8.54
N GLU A 54 -11.16 3.84 8.05
CA GLU A 54 -11.42 4.01 6.62
C GLU A 54 -10.44 5.01 5.99
N MET A 55 -10.20 6.15 6.66
CA MET A 55 -9.21 7.14 6.21
C MET A 55 -7.78 6.58 6.20
N LYS A 56 -7.44 5.71 7.17
CA LYS A 56 -6.14 5.04 7.20
C LYS A 56 -6.02 4.03 6.04
N GLU A 57 -7.06 3.29 5.73
CA GLU A 57 -7.07 2.36 4.59
C GLU A 57 -6.94 3.10 3.25
N ILE A 58 -7.66 4.21 3.07
CA ILE A 58 -7.53 5.06 1.88
C ILE A 58 -6.11 5.60 1.76
N ARG A 59 -5.54 6.08 2.88
CA ARG A 59 -4.14 6.54 2.88
C ARG A 59 -3.17 5.42 2.52
N ASN A 60 -3.34 4.23 3.07
CA ASN A 60 -2.46 3.09 2.78
C ASN A 60 -2.53 2.70 1.30
N LYS A 61 -3.72 2.61 0.71
CA LYS A 61 -3.88 2.32 -0.73
C LYS A 61 -3.15 3.35 -1.60
N ARG A 62 -3.28 4.64 -1.27
CA ARG A 62 -2.56 5.71 -1.99
C ARG A 62 -1.05 5.57 -1.88
N LEU A 63 -0.54 5.20 -0.72
CA LEU A 63 0.90 4.98 -0.51
C LEU A 63 1.39 3.76 -1.29
N GLU A 64 0.62 2.67 -1.32
CA GLU A 64 0.92 1.46 -2.11
C GLU A 64 0.95 1.77 -3.61
N GLU A 65 -0.01 2.56 -4.11
CA GLU A 65 -0.04 3.02 -5.51
C GLU A 65 1.16 3.92 -5.86
N GLU A 66 1.50 4.85 -4.96
CA GLU A 66 2.66 5.74 -5.13
C GLU A 66 3.98 4.95 -5.12
N GLU A 67 4.11 3.97 -4.21
CA GLU A 67 5.27 3.08 -4.15
C GLU A 67 5.43 2.27 -5.45
N SER A 68 4.33 1.68 -5.95
CA SER A 68 4.33 0.97 -7.23
C SER A 68 4.78 1.86 -8.38
N ALA A 69 4.23 3.07 -8.47
CA ALA A 69 4.59 4.02 -9.53
C ALA A 69 6.06 4.46 -9.43
N ASN A 70 6.59 4.62 -8.22
CA ASN A 70 7.99 4.97 -7.98
C ASN A 70 8.93 3.83 -8.40
N ILE A 71 8.60 2.58 -8.07
CA ILE A 71 9.37 1.40 -8.50
C ILE A 71 9.39 1.31 -10.03
N GLU A 72 8.25 1.42 -10.68
CA GLU A 72 8.17 1.41 -12.16
C GLU A 72 8.98 2.54 -12.80
N ALA A 73 8.98 3.73 -12.19
CA ALA A 73 9.78 4.85 -12.67
C ALA A 73 11.27 4.57 -12.53
N MET A 74 11.71 3.98 -11.41
CA MET A 74 13.11 3.58 -11.20
C MET A 74 13.56 2.53 -12.22
N GLU A 75 12.78 1.46 -12.42
CA GLU A 75 13.08 0.42 -13.42
C GLU A 75 13.19 1.01 -14.83
N ARG A 76 12.31 1.97 -15.17
CA ARG A 76 12.37 2.66 -16.45
C ARG A 76 13.65 3.49 -16.61
N LEU A 77 14.10 4.16 -15.55
CA LEU A 77 15.35 4.92 -15.57
C LEU A 77 16.55 3.99 -15.74
N GLU A 78 16.60 2.88 -15.00
CA GLU A 78 17.66 1.88 -15.11
C GLU A 78 17.73 1.30 -16.52
N MET A 79 16.59 0.94 -17.11
CA MET A 79 16.54 0.44 -18.49
C MET A 79 17.00 1.48 -19.52
N LYS A 80 16.71 2.76 -19.30
CA LYS A 80 17.22 3.86 -20.12
C LYS A 80 18.73 4.01 -19.98
N GLU A 81 19.28 3.92 -18.78
CA GLU A 81 20.72 3.98 -18.55
C GLU A 81 21.45 2.83 -19.25
N ILE A 82 20.95 1.59 -19.12
CA ILE A 82 21.50 0.42 -19.80
C ILE A 82 21.47 0.62 -21.33
N ARG A 83 20.37 1.15 -21.86
CA ARG A 83 20.24 1.44 -23.29
C ARG A 83 21.25 2.50 -23.74
N ASN A 84 21.39 3.59 -22.98
CA ASN A 84 22.29 4.68 -23.33
C ASN A 84 23.75 4.18 -23.35
N LYS A 85 24.16 3.40 -22.34
CA LYS A 85 25.51 2.79 -22.30
C LYS A 85 25.77 1.93 -23.54
N ARG A 86 24.81 1.11 -23.95
CA ARG A 86 24.94 0.29 -25.17
C ARG A 86 25.11 1.14 -26.43
N LEU A 87 24.35 2.22 -26.56
CA LEU A 87 24.46 3.13 -27.70
C LEU A 87 25.83 3.83 -27.72
N GLU A 88 26.35 4.24 -26.57
CA GLU A 88 27.70 4.82 -26.45
C GLU A 88 28.79 3.81 -26.84
N GLU A 89 28.66 2.54 -26.41
CA GLU A 89 29.55 1.45 -26.82
C GLU A 89 29.48 1.18 -28.33
N GLU A 90 28.28 1.13 -28.92
CA GLU A 90 28.08 0.97 -30.36
C GLU A 90 28.66 2.15 -31.15
N GLU A 91 28.47 3.39 -30.69
CA GLU A 91 28.99 4.60 -31.32
C GLU A 91 30.53 4.61 -31.30
N SER A 92 31.13 4.31 -30.14
CA SER A 92 32.60 4.22 -30.02
C SER A 92 33.19 3.13 -30.92
N ALA A 93 32.58 1.94 -30.98
CA ALA A 93 33.01 0.86 -31.88
C ALA A 93 32.91 1.25 -33.37
N ASN A 94 31.85 1.98 -33.75
CA ASN A 94 31.68 2.49 -35.11
C ASN A 94 32.73 3.53 -35.49
N ILE A 95 33.04 4.47 -34.58
CA ILE A 95 34.10 5.46 -34.78
C ILE A 95 35.45 4.76 -34.98
N GLU A 96 35.80 3.79 -34.12
CA GLU A 96 37.04 3.01 -34.26
C GLU A 96 37.11 2.23 -35.58
N ALA A 97 36.01 1.61 -36.01
CA ALA A 97 35.95 0.89 -37.28
C ALA A 97 36.15 1.83 -38.48
N MET A 98 35.55 3.03 -38.44
CA MET A 98 35.73 4.04 -39.46
C MET A 98 37.18 4.53 -39.50
N GLU A 99 37.81 4.78 -38.35
CA GLU A 99 39.23 5.18 -38.29
C GLU A 99 40.17 4.09 -38.81
N ARG A 100 39.91 2.81 -38.51
CA ARG A 100 40.68 1.70 -39.07
C ARG A 100 40.55 1.66 -40.60
N ALA A 101 39.34 1.78 -41.12
CA ALA A 101 39.07 1.78 -42.55
C ALA A 101 39.71 2.97 -43.28
N THR A 102 39.75 4.16 -42.68
CA THR A 102 40.44 5.33 -43.27
C THR A 102 41.96 5.14 -43.29
N ARG A 103 42.55 4.60 -42.22
CA ARG A 103 43.99 4.27 -42.17
C ARG A 103 44.38 3.22 -43.21
N GLU A 104 43.60 2.15 -43.38
CA GLU A 104 43.84 1.11 -44.40
C GLU A 104 43.73 1.65 -45.83
N LYS A 105 42.74 2.51 -46.10
CA LYS A 105 42.60 3.16 -47.40
C LYS A 105 43.75 4.12 -47.72
N ALA A 106 44.30 4.82 -46.73
CA ALA A 106 45.44 5.72 -46.91
C ALA A 106 46.78 5.00 -47.10
N ALA A 107 46.88 3.73 -46.71
CA ALA A 107 48.07 2.90 -46.88
C ALA A 107 48.13 2.18 -48.25
N ARG A 108 47.07 2.26 -49.06
CA ARG A 108 47.04 1.78 -50.45
C ARG A 108 47.36 2.90 -51.42
#